data_AF-R9XFT3-F1
#
_entry.id   AF-R9XFT3-F1
#
_cell.length_a   1.000
_cell.length_b   1.000
_cell.length_c   1.000
_cell.angle_alpha   90.00
_cell.angle_beta   90.00
_cell.angle_gamma   90.00
#
_symmetry.space_group_name_H-M   'P 1'
#
loop_
_entity.id
_entity.type
_entity.pdbx_description
1 polymer ?
#
loop_
_entity_poly.entity_id
_entity_poly.type
_entity_poly.pdbx_seq_one_letter_code
_entity_poly.pdbx_strand_id
1 'polypeptide(L)' 'MNGAYGIPGAGASAPKKQSMFQQFRDSPAYPVVVNLALFGVGVAFVQSSLMDMMAPQL' A
#
# COMPACT_ATOMS: atom_id res chain seq x y z
N MET A 1 -2.25 -27.79 -48.00
CA MET A 1 -1.06 -27.64 -47.11
C MET A 1 -1.46 -26.88 -45.85
N ASN A 2 -1.49 -27.62 -44.74
CA ASN A 2 -1.35 -27.23 -43.33
C ASN A 2 -1.41 -25.75 -42.91
N GLY A 3 -2.21 -25.52 -41.86
CA GLY A 3 -1.55 -25.24 -40.57
C GLY A 3 -1.66 -23.81 -40.05
N ALA A 4 -2.86 -23.36 -39.74
CA ALA A 4 -3.05 -22.29 -38.77
C ALA A 4 -4.25 -22.58 -37.85
N TYR A 5 -4.22 -23.75 -37.22
CA TYR A 5 -4.87 -23.96 -35.93
C TYR A 5 -4.08 -23.14 -34.89
N GLY A 6 -4.27 -21.83 -34.90
CA GLY A 6 -3.85 -20.92 -33.84
C GLY A 6 -4.83 -21.04 -32.68
N ILE A 7 -4.45 -21.87 -31.72
CA ILE A 7 -5.15 -22.23 -30.48
C ILE A 7 -5.89 -21.03 -29.84
N PRO A 8 -7.24 -21.05 -29.73
CA PRO A 8 -7.95 -20.12 -28.86
C PRO A 8 -7.65 -20.51 -27.41
N GLY A 9 -6.63 -19.90 -26.82
CA GLY A 9 -6.13 -20.24 -25.49
C GLY A 9 -4.67 -19.87 -25.23
N ALA A 10 -3.90 -19.49 -26.25
CA ALA A 10 -2.55 -18.97 -26.07
C ALA A 10 -2.59 -17.53 -25.53
N GLY A 11 -2.68 -17.40 -24.21
CA GLY A 11 -2.42 -16.12 -23.52
C GLY A 11 -3.58 -15.55 -22.70
N ALA A 12 -4.44 -16.38 -22.11
CA ALA A 12 -5.11 -15.93 -20.88
C ALA A 12 -4.04 -15.91 -19.78
N SER A 13 -3.42 -14.75 -19.56
CA SER A 13 -2.63 -14.52 -18.35
C SER A 13 -3.55 -14.86 -17.18
N ALA A 14 -3.26 -15.97 -16.50
CA ALA A 14 -4.02 -16.40 -15.34
C ALA A 14 -4.17 -15.18 -14.41
N PRO A 15 -5.38 -14.89 -13.89
CA PRO A 15 -5.58 -13.74 -13.03
C PRO A 15 -4.62 -13.89 -11.85
N LYS A 16 -3.58 -13.05 -11.84
CA LYS A 16 -2.55 -13.08 -10.81
C LYS A 16 -3.29 -12.80 -9.51
N LYS A 17 -3.41 -13.83 -8.66
CA LYS A 17 -4.15 -13.79 -7.40
C LYS A 17 -3.59 -12.63 -6.57
N GLN A 18 -4.24 -11.47 -6.68
CA GLN A 18 -3.71 -10.22 -6.17
C GLN A 18 -3.79 -10.32 -4.65
N SER A 19 -2.64 -10.27 -3.98
CA SER A 19 -2.58 -10.34 -2.52
C SER A 19 -3.45 -9.25 -1.91
N MET A 20 -4.12 -9.52 -0.79
CA MET A 20 -4.97 -8.55 -0.08
C MET A 20 -4.20 -7.25 0.22
N PHE A 21 -2.90 -7.36 0.46
CA PHE A 21 -2.02 -6.20 0.63
C PHE A 21 -1.84 -5.38 -0.65
N GLN A 22 -1.71 -6.03 -1.81
CA GLN A 22 -1.67 -5.34 -3.11
C GLN A 22 -2.99 -4.66 -3.40
N GLN A 23 -4.13 -5.36 -3.21
CA GLN A 23 -5.46 -4.77 -3.40
C GLN A 23 -5.69 -3.56 -2.49
N PHE A 24 -5.24 -3.64 -1.22
CA PHE A 24 -5.32 -2.51 -0.30
C PHE A 24 -4.44 -1.34 -0.77
N ARG A 25 -3.17 -1.60 -1.12
CA ARG A 25 -2.23 -0.57 -1.56
C ARG A 25 -2.65 0.12 -2.86
N ASP A 26 -3.27 -0.64 -3.77
CA ASP A 26 -3.79 -0.14 -5.04
C ASP A 26 -5.13 0.61 -4.86
N SER A 27 -5.74 0.56 -3.66
CA SER A 27 -7.00 1.24 -3.38
C SER A 27 -6.82 2.74 -3.14
N PRO A 28 -7.80 3.58 -3.53
CA PRO A 28 -7.76 5.03 -3.26
C PRO A 28 -7.84 5.36 -1.77
N ALA A 29 -8.25 4.41 -0.93
CA ALA A 29 -8.28 4.55 0.52
C ALA A 29 -6.87 4.43 1.15
N TYR A 30 -5.91 3.79 0.48
CA TYR A 30 -4.56 3.59 0.98
C TYR A 30 -3.88 4.88 1.45
N PRO A 31 -3.72 5.92 0.60
CA PRO A 31 -3.07 7.15 1.03
C PRO A 31 -3.84 7.83 2.17
N VAL A 32 -5.17 7.78 2.18
CA VAL A 32 -5.98 8.41 3.24
C VAL A 32 -5.71 7.74 4.59
N VAL A 33 -5.77 6.41 4.65
CA VAL A 33 -5.52 5.65 5.88
C VAL A 33 -4.09 5.84 6.36
N VAL A 34 -3.12 5.79 5.44
CA VAL A 34 -1.70 5.97 5.78
C VAL A 34 -1.45 7.36 6.36
N ASN A 35 -1.97 8.42 5.72
CA ASN A 35 -1.77 9.78 6.21
C ASN A 35 -2.48 10.03 7.54
N LEU A 36 -3.69 9.50 7.74
CA LEU A 36 -4.39 9.60 9.03
C LEU A 36 -3.63 8.87 10.14
N ALA A 37 -3.10 7.69 9.84
CA ALA A 37 -2.28 6.94 10.79
C ALA A 37 -1.00 7.71 11.15
N LEU A 38 -0.27 8.23 10.16
CA LEU A 38 0.94 9.03 10.38
C LEU A 38 0.63 10.31 11.19
N PHE A 39 -0.47 10.98 10.88
CA PHE A 39 -0.90 12.16 11.62
C PHE A 39 -1.22 11.82 13.09
N GLY A 40 -1.98 10.75 13.35
CA GLY A 40 -2.29 10.32 14.71
C GLY A 40 -1.04 9.95 15.51
N VAL A 41 -0.10 9.23 14.89
CA VAL A 41 1.21 8.94 15.49
C VAL A 41 1.98 10.22 15.78
N GLY A 42 1.99 11.19 14.86
CA GLY A 42 2.64 12.48 15.06
C GLY A 42 2.03 13.28 16.21
N VAL A 43 0.70 13.32 16.33
CA VAL A 43 0.00 13.99 17.44
C VAL A 43 0.34 13.32 18.77
N ALA A 44 0.32 12.00 18.83
CA ALA A 44 0.72 11.26 20.02
C ALA A 44 2.19 11.48 20.39
N PHE A 45 3.07 11.57 19.39
CA PHE A 45 4.49 11.83 19.59
C PHE A 45 4.75 13.25 20.14
N VAL A 46 4.08 14.27 19.62
CA VAL A 46 4.19 15.66 20.12
C VAL A 46 3.69 15.77 21.56
N GLN A 47 2.62 15.04 21.92
CA GLN A 47 2.12 15.03 23.29
C GLN A 47 2.87 14.04 24.21
N SER A 48 3.85 13.30 23.67
CA SER A 48 4.62 12.35 24.46
C SER A 48 5.80 13.03 25.14
N SER A 49 6.18 12.55 26.32
CA SER A 49 7.37 12.98 27.06
C SER A 49 8.69 12.74 26.32
N LEU A 50 8.65 11.99 25.20
CA LEU A 50 9.79 11.85 24.31
C LEU A 50 10.09 13.16 23.57
N MET A 51 9.07 13.98 23.29
CA MET A 51 9.26 15.33 22.74
C MET A 51 10.02 16.21 23.74
N ASP A 52 9.70 16.11 25.04
CA ASP A 52 10.35 16.90 26.10
C ASP A 52 11.85 16.59 26.23
N MET A 53 12.25 15.35 25.93
CA MET A 53 13.67 14.96 25.91
C MET A 53 14.44 15.52 24.71
N MET A 54 13.74 15.90 23.62
CA MET A 54 14.34 16.53 22.45
C MET A 54 14.31 18.06 22.53
N ALA A 55 13.61 18.63 23.51
CA ALA A 55 13.57 20.06 23.72
C ALA A 55 14.96 20.53 24.22
N PRO A 56 15.52 21.60 23.65
CA PRO A 56 16.74 22.21 24.17
C PRO A 56 16.48 22.69 25.60
N GLN A 57 17.27 22.19 26.54
CA GLN A 57 17.30 22.73 27.90
C GLN A 57 18.09 24.05 27.85
N LEU A 58 17.37 25.17 27.78
CA LEU A 58 17.91 26.52 27.94
C LEU A 58 18.21 26.83 29.40
#